data_AF-A0AAW1VL87-F1
#
_entry.id   AF-A0AAW1VL87-F1
#
_cell.length_a   1.000
_cell.length_b   1.000
_cell.length_c   1.000
_cell.angle_alpha   90.00
_cell.angle_beta   90.00
_cell.angle_gamma   90.00
#
_symmetry.space_group_name_H-M   'P 1'
#
loop_
_entity.id
_entity.type
_entity.pdbx_description
1 polymer ?
#
loop_
_entity_poly.entity_id
_entity_poly.type
_entity_poly.pdbx_seq_one_letter_code
_entity_poly.pdbx_strand_id
1 'polypeptide(L)'
;MVAWTLWKDGKGSDFVEPWLMECCPKAEVLKCLQIALLCVQEDVEERPTMSAVIIVLLATGTVDSIGLPEPRKLAKFAIDRVAQID
;
A
#
# COMPACT_ATOMS: atom_id res chain seq x y z
N MET A 1 10.13 5.42 -2.95
CA MET A 1 9.98 4.05 -2.41
C MET A 1 9.72 3.10 -3.58
N VAL A 2 10.41 1.94 -3.67
CA VAL A 2 10.30 0.99 -4.81
C VAL A 2 8.86 0.49 -5.00
N ALA A 3 8.19 0.15 -3.89
CA ALA A 3 6.78 -0.29 -3.88
C ALA A 3 5.85 0.70 -4.58
N TRP A 4 5.91 1.99 -4.21
CA TRP A 4 5.07 3.02 -4.80
C TRP A 4 5.33 3.23 -6.29
N THR A 5 6.60 3.19 -6.72
CA THR A 5 6.95 3.34 -8.14
C THR A 5 6.36 2.20 -8.97
N LEU A 6 6.52 0.95 -8.52
CA LEU A 6 5.94 -0.21 -9.19
C LEU A 6 4.40 -0.16 -9.19
N TRP A 7 3.79 0.24 -8.07
CA TRP A 7 2.34 0.45 -7.99
C TRP A 7 1.85 1.45 -9.04
N LYS A 8 2.46 2.64 -9.10
CA LYS A 8 2.10 3.71 -10.04
C LYS A 8 2.22 3.26 -11.50
N ASP A 9 3.22 2.44 -11.81
CA ASP A 9 3.46 1.95 -13.17
C ASP A 9 2.57 0.74 -13.54
N GLY A 10 1.59 0.39 -12.70
CA GLY A 10 0.71 -0.78 -12.91
C GLY A 10 1.41 -2.12 -12.68
N LYS A 11 2.61 -2.11 -12.08
CA LYS A 11 3.49 -3.26 -11.82
C LYS A 11 3.51 -3.65 -10.35
N GLY A 12 2.43 -3.37 -9.61
CA GLY A 12 2.35 -3.68 -8.18
C GLY A 12 2.60 -5.16 -7.85
N SER A 13 2.25 -6.07 -8.76
CA SER A 13 2.54 -7.51 -8.58
C SER A 13 4.02 -7.84 -8.54
N ASP A 14 4.88 -7.04 -9.19
CA ASP A 14 6.32 -7.27 -9.26
C ASP A 14 7.00 -6.95 -7.92
N PHE A 15 6.31 -6.23 -7.03
CA PHE A 15 6.75 -5.94 -5.67
C PHE A 15 6.37 -7.05 -4.68
N VAL A 16 5.36 -7.87 -4.99
CA VAL A 16 4.80 -8.84 -4.06
C VAL A 16 5.53 -10.17 -4.21
N GLU A 17 5.84 -10.80 -3.07
CA GLU A 17 6.40 -12.15 -3.04
C GLU A 17 5.56 -13.14 -3.87
N PRO A 18 6.18 -13.97 -4.73
CA PRO A 18 5.45 -14.88 -5.62
C PRO A 18 4.45 -15.81 -4.92
N TRP A 19 4.80 -16.31 -3.74
CA TRP A 19 3.94 -17.23 -2.98
C TRP A 19 2.61 -16.58 -2.54
N LEU A 20 2.58 -15.27 -2.32
CA LEU A 20 1.32 -14.56 -2.01
C LEU A 20 0.38 -14.54 -3.22
N MET A 21 0.94 -14.47 -4.43
CA MET A 21 0.20 -14.51 -5.68
C MET A 21 -0.31 -15.93 -6.01
N GLU A 22 0.30 -16.96 -5.44
CA GLU A 22 -0.12 -18.36 -5.55
C GLU A 22 -1.19 -18.73 -4.51
N CYS A 23 -1.05 -18.23 -3.27
CA CYS A 23 -1.94 -18.58 -2.16
C CYS A 23 -3.18 -17.70 -2.05
N CYS A 24 -3.18 -16.50 -2.65
CA CYS A 24 -4.27 -15.54 -2.49
C CYS A 24 -4.74 -14.98 -3.85
N PRO A 25 -6.02 -14.56 -3.95
CA PRO A 25 -6.49 -13.86 -5.14
C PRO A 25 -5.65 -12.61 -5.42
N LYS A 26 -5.15 -12.45 -6.65
CA LYS A 26 -4.36 -11.28 -7.08
C LYS A 26 -5.00 -9.95 -6.70
N ALA A 27 -6.32 -9.84 -6.82
CA ALA A 27 -7.06 -8.62 -6.47
C ALA A 27 -6.95 -8.27 -4.97
N GLU A 28 -7.01 -9.27 -4.09
CA GLU A 28 -6.85 -9.09 -2.63
C GLU A 28 -5.43 -8.68 -2.28
N VAL A 29 -4.43 -9.31 -2.93
CA VAL A 29 -3.02 -8.97 -2.74
C VAL A 29 -2.74 -7.51 -3.15
N LEU A 30 -3.22 -7.09 -4.32
CA LEU A 30 -3.06 -5.71 -4.80
C LEU A 30 -3.84 -4.70 -3.95
N LYS A 31 -5.02 -5.08 -3.44
CA LYS A 31 -5.79 -4.27 -2.47
C LYS A 31 -4.99 -4.06 -1.18
N CYS A 32 -4.38 -5.12 -0.64
CA CYS A 32 -3.51 -5.03 0.52
C CYS A 32 -2.28 -4.13 0.26
N LEU A 33 -1.67 -4.24 -0.92
CA LEU A 33 -0.54 -3.36 -1.30
C LEU A 33 -0.97 -1.88 -1.31
N GLN A 34 -2.12 -1.55 -1.88
CA GLN A 34 -2.60 -0.17 -1.90
C GLN A 34 -2.92 0.38 -0.51
N ILE A 35 -3.59 -0.43 0.33
CA ILE A 35 -3.85 -0.06 1.73
C ILE A 35 -2.52 0.21 2.45
N ALA A 36 -1.52 -0.66 2.28
CA ALA A 36 -0.21 -0.49 2.88
C ALA A 36 0.45 0.84 2.45
N LEU A 37 0.37 1.18 1.16
CA LEU A 37 0.89 2.44 0.62
C LEU A 37 0.13 3.68 1.13
N LEU A 38 -1.17 3.56 1.43
CA LEU A 38 -1.96 4.62 2.06
C LEU A 38 -1.62 4.77 3.56
N CYS A 39 -1.39 3.68 4.28
CA CYS A 39 -1.05 3.70 5.71
C CYS A 39 0.30 4.38 6.00
N VAL A 40 1.22 4.40 5.04
CA VAL A 40 2.57 4.98 5.20
C VAL A 40 2.71 6.36 4.56
N GLN A 41 1.60 7.02 4.21
CA GLN A 41 1.64 8.39 3.68
C GLN A 41 2.35 9.34 4.64
N GLU A 42 3.10 10.29 4.07
CA GLU A 42 3.83 11.28 4.86
C GLU A 42 2.84 12.19 5.61
N ASP A 43 1.86 12.72 4.87
CA ASP A 43 0.73 13.45 5.42
C ASP A 43 -0.16 12.51 6.23
N VAL A 44 -0.43 12.88 7.48
CA VAL A 44 -1.27 12.11 8.40
C VAL A 44 -2.73 12.12 7.95
N GLU A 45 -3.18 13.20 7.32
CA GLU A 45 -4.56 13.35 6.85
C GLU A 45 -4.85 12.45 5.63
N GLU A 46 -3.81 11.99 4.93
CA GLU A 46 -3.93 11.06 3.81
C GLU A 46 -3.89 9.59 4.27
N ARG A 47 -3.62 9.33 5.56
CA ARG A 47 -3.62 7.97 6.11
C ARG A 47 -5.06 7.52 6.40
N PRO A 48 -5.44 6.29 6.04
CA PRO A 48 -6.74 5.77 6.40
C PRO A 48 -6.82 5.54 7.90
N THR A 49 -8.00 5.79 8.47
CA THR A 49 -8.29 5.37 9.84
C THR A 49 -8.31 3.84 9.93
N MET A 50 -8.03 3.28 11.10
CA MET A 50 -8.10 1.82 11.30
C MET A 50 -9.49 1.25 10.97
N SER A 51 -10.56 2.00 11.20
CA SER A 51 -11.91 1.59 10.81
C SER A 51 -12.06 1.53 9.29
N ALA A 52 -11.54 2.50 8.55
CA ALA A 52 -11.52 2.48 7.09
C ALA A 52 -10.72 1.27 6.57
N VAL A 53 -9.54 0.99 7.15
CA VAL A 53 -8.74 -0.19 6.78
C VAL A 53 -9.55 -1.49 6.94
N ILE A 54 -10.23 -1.68 8.08
CA ILE A 54 -11.05 -2.88 8.32
C ILE A 54 -12.19 -2.99 7.31
N ILE A 55 -12.89 -1.88 7.02
CA ILE A 55 -13.99 -1.86 6.05
C ILE A 55 -13.50 -2.34 4.68
N VAL A 56 -12.35 -1.85 4.22
CA VAL A 56 -11.82 -2.19 2.90
C VAL A 56 -11.33 -3.65 2.85
N LEU A 57 -10.71 -4.14 3.92
CA LEU A 57 -10.27 -5.54 4.00
C LEU A 57 -11.46 -6.51 3.99
N LEU A 58 -12.57 -6.17 4.64
CA LEU A 58 -13.77 -6.99 4.68
C LEU A 58 -14.66 -6.83 3.43
N ALA A 59 -14.49 -5.75 2.67
CA ALA A 59 -15.26 -5.51 1.46
C ALA A 59 -14.94 -6.55 0.38
N THR A 60 -15.99 -7.19 -0.13
CA THR A 60 -15.93 -8.08 -1.29
C THR A 60 -15.84 -7.23 -2.56
N GLY A 61 -14.69 -7.23 -3.24
CA GLY A 61 -14.52 -6.47 -4.48
C GLY A 61 -13.08 -6.05 -4.76
N THR A 62 -12.88 -5.51 -5.96
CA THR A 62 -11.60 -4.91 -6.35
C THR A 62 -11.45 -3.51 -5.75
N VAL A 63 -10.22 -3.00 -5.69
CA VAL A 63 -9.96 -1.63 -5.24
C VAL A 63 -10.85 -0.62 -5.96
N ASP A 64 -10.96 -0.74 -7.29
CA ASP A 64 -11.73 0.18 -8.14
C ASP A 64 -13.21 0.21 -7.74
N SER A 65 -13.74 -0.92 -7.26
CA SER A 65 -15.12 -1.06 -6.81
C SER A 65 -15.38 -0.42 -5.44
N ILE A 66 -14.33 -0.29 -4.61
CA ILE A 66 -14.41 0.25 -3.24
C ILE A 66 -14.13 1.76 -3.23
N GLY A 67 -13.54 2.30 -4.31
CA GLY A 67 -13.27 3.73 -4.45
C GLY A 67 -12.13 4.22 -3.56
N LEU A 68 -11.10 3.40 -3.34
CA LEU A 68 -9.92 3.83 -2.57
C LEU A 68 -9.19 4.98 -3.30
N PRO A 69 -8.69 5.97 -2.56
CA PRO A 69 -7.81 6.97 -3.14
C PRO A 69 -6.52 6.34 -3.65
N GLU A 70 -5.93 6.94 -4.68
CA GLU A 70 -4.61 6.55 -5.14
C GLU A 70 -3.54 6.97 -4.11
N PRO A 71 -2.58 6.09 -3.77
CA PRO A 71 -1.48 6.47 -2.90
C PRO A 71 -0.63 7.57 -3.53
N ARG A 72 -0.40 8.65 -2.78
CA ARG A 72 0.52 9.71 -3.19
C ARG A 72 1.98 9.25 -3.09
N LYS A 73 2.87 9.98 -3.77
CA LYS A 73 4.31 9.73 -3.77
C LYS A 73 4.84 9.83 -2.36
N LEU A 74 5.25 8.68 -1.83
CA LEU A 74 5.92 8.59 -0.55
C LEU A 74 7.30 9.28 -0.65
N ALA A 75 7.55 10.28 0.19
CA ALA A 75 8.88 10.83 0.35
C ALA A 75 9.85 9.69 0.72
N LYS A 76 11.11 9.81 0.26
CA LYS A 76 12.14 8.86 0.68
C LYS A 76 12.19 8.95 2.20
N PHE A 77 12.03 7.83 2.92
CA PHE A 77 12.44 7.76 4.31
C PHE A 77 13.85 8.35 4.37
N ALA A 78 14.00 9.51 4.99
CA ALA A 78 15.30 10.04 5.29
C ALA A 78 15.97 9.00 6.18
N ILE A 79 17.02 8.37 5.66
CA ILE A 79 17.89 7.44 6.38
C ILE A 79 18.55 8.14 7.59
N ASP A 80 18.32 9.44 7.76
CA ASP A 80 18.84 10.32 8.81
C ASP A 80 18.36 9.96 10.23
N ARG A 81 17.36 9.10 10.44
CA ARG A 81 16.95 8.68 11.80
C ARG A 81 17.70 7.47 12.36
N VAL A 82 18.45 6.73 11.54
CA VAL A 82 19.26 5.60 12.04
C VAL A 82 20.68 6.06 12.42
N ALA A 83 21.17 7.17 11.87
CA ALA A 83 22.50 7.70 12.13
C ALA A 83 22.63 8.58 13.41
N GLN A 84 21.70 8.47 14.36
CA GLN A 84 21.77 9.18 15.66
C GLN A 84 21.73 8.23 16.86
N ILE A 85 21.89 6.92 16.63
CA ILE A 85 22.27 5.94 17.66
C ILE A 85 23.55 5.29 17.15
N ASP A 86 24.65 6.01 17.35
CA ASP A 86 26.02 5.57 17.68
C ASP A 86 27.02 6.73 17.46
#